data_AF-A0A0G1UPD7-F1
#
_entry.id   AF-A0A0G1UPD7-F1
#
_cell.length_a   1.000
_cell.length_b   1.000
_cell.length_c   1.000
_cell.angle_alpha   90.00
_cell.angle_beta   90.00
_cell.angle_gamma   90.00
#
_symmetry.space_group_name_H-M   'P 1'
#
loop_
_entity.id
_entity.type
_entity.pdbx_description
1 polymer ?
#
loop_
_entity_poly.entity_id
_entity_poly.type
_entity_poly.pdbx_seq_one_letter_code
_entity_poly.pdbx_strand_id
1 'polypeptide(L)'
;MQIGNKLFIKKRVQNQINRVMQKSVAYCCFVDVALFGVGDKESYFLWYKFYQDLPKIHRYSLGQRIDTLFVEVIESISAASFLSPAEKHPYVRLAIKKADTLRVLLLVLWETKSLDDKKYIALSVKLDEAGKMLGGWNGHLAKTLQQVRGKQNSPAKAGEK
;
A
#
# COMPACT_ATOMS: atom_id res chain seq x y z
N MET A 1 20.68 -31.75 4.51
CA MET A 1 21.72 -30.71 4.36
C MET A 1 21.42 -29.66 3.26
N GLN A 2 20.15 -29.34 2.93
CA GLN A 2 19.79 -28.45 1.79
C GLN A 2 19.02 -27.16 2.18
N ILE A 3 18.62 -27.00 3.44
CA ILE A 3 17.74 -25.91 3.89
C ILE A 3 18.51 -24.60 4.13
N GLY A 4 19.78 -24.69 4.57
CA GLY A 4 20.62 -23.51 4.83
C GLY A 4 20.95 -22.67 3.58
N ASN A 5 21.14 -23.31 2.43
CA ASN A 5 21.50 -22.61 1.18
C ASN A 5 20.33 -21.79 0.60
N LYS A 6 19.08 -22.29 0.66
CA LYS A 6 17.92 -21.53 0.19
C LYS A 6 17.69 -20.25 1.02
N LEU A 7 17.84 -20.34 2.35
CA LEU A 7 17.65 -19.21 3.24
C LEU A 7 18.75 -18.15 3.06
N PHE A 8 19.98 -18.59 2.83
CA PHE A 8 21.13 -17.71 2.59
C PHE A 8 21.02 -16.98 1.25
N ILE A 9 20.62 -17.66 0.17
CA ILE A 9 20.40 -17.06 -1.14
C ILE A 9 19.24 -16.06 -1.09
N LYS A 10 18.14 -16.38 -0.40
CA LYS A 10 17.00 -15.46 -0.24
C LYS A 10 17.40 -14.18 0.51
N LYS A 11 18.20 -14.29 1.58
CA LYS A 11 18.77 -13.13 2.29
C LYS A 11 19.72 -12.32 1.41
N ARG A 12 20.56 -12.96 0.60
CA ARG A 12 21.51 -12.28 -0.29
C ARG A 12 20.80 -11.53 -1.42
N VAL A 13 19.79 -12.15 -2.03
CA VAL A 13 18.95 -11.53 -3.07
C VAL A 13 18.13 -10.38 -2.47
N GLN A 14 17.54 -10.55 -1.28
CA GLN A 14 16.81 -9.48 -0.60
C GLN A 14 17.74 -8.29 -0.28
N ASN A 15 18.96 -8.54 0.17
CA ASN A 15 19.96 -7.49 0.41
C ASN A 15 20.44 -6.82 -0.89
N GLN A 16 20.55 -7.55 -1.99
CA GLN A 16 20.93 -6.98 -3.29
C GLN A 16 19.79 -6.16 -3.89
N ILE A 17 18.53 -6.63 -3.80
CA ILE A 17 17.34 -5.85 -4.18
C ILE A 17 17.25 -4.58 -3.34
N ASN A 18 17.45 -4.67 -2.02
CA ASN A 18 17.47 -3.50 -1.15
C ASN A 18 18.58 -2.51 -1.55
N ARG A 19 19.76 -2.98 -1.96
CA ARG A 19 20.85 -2.11 -2.44
C ARG A 19 20.57 -1.48 -3.80
N VAL A 20 19.95 -2.20 -4.74
CA VAL A 20 19.60 -1.68 -6.07
C VAL A 20 18.47 -0.64 -5.94
N MET A 21 17.46 -0.92 -5.11
CA MET A 21 16.40 0.03 -4.78
C MET A 21 16.94 1.27 -4.05
N GLN A 22 17.95 1.14 -3.18
CA GLN A 22 18.57 2.30 -2.54
C GLN A 22 19.45 3.14 -3.47
N LYS A 23 20.09 2.54 -4.47
CA LYS A 23 20.96 3.26 -5.41
C LYS A 23 20.21 4.03 -6.49
N SER A 24 19.00 3.62 -6.86
CA SER A 24 18.17 4.37 -7.82
C SER A 24 17.35 5.50 -7.18
N VAL A 25 17.28 5.56 -5.84
CA VAL A 25 16.41 6.48 -5.06
C VAL A 25 17.23 7.54 -4.30
N ALA A 26 18.48 7.76 -4.71
CA ALA A 26 19.39 8.71 -4.05
C ALA A 26 19.09 10.21 -4.32
N TYR A 27 17.99 10.55 -4.98
CA TYR A 27 17.59 11.94 -5.18
C TYR A 27 16.11 12.13 -4.80
N CYS A 28 15.89 12.88 -3.70
CA CYS A 28 14.72 13.69 -3.33
C CYS A 28 13.82 13.34 -2.10
N CYS A 29 13.55 12.09 -1.68
CA CYS A 29 12.49 11.84 -0.66
C CYS A 29 12.75 10.71 0.38
N PHE A 30 13.98 10.56 0.88
CA PHE A 30 14.41 9.33 1.57
C PHE A 30 13.83 9.06 2.99
N VAL A 31 12.99 9.91 3.57
CA VAL A 31 12.39 9.61 4.89
C VAL A 31 10.99 8.97 4.79
N ASP A 32 10.25 9.13 3.69
CA ASP A 32 8.89 8.57 3.58
C ASP A 32 8.85 7.14 3.02
N VAL A 33 9.64 6.81 2.00
CA VAL A 33 9.53 5.52 1.27
C VAL A 33 9.92 4.30 2.13
N ALA A 34 10.89 4.44 3.03
CA ALA A 34 11.39 3.32 3.84
C ALA A 34 10.43 2.91 4.98
N LEU A 35 9.55 3.81 5.43
CA LEU A 35 8.51 3.48 6.40
C LEU A 35 7.21 2.97 5.74
N PHE A 36 7.06 3.15 4.42
CA PHE A 36 5.81 2.92 3.68
C PHE A 36 5.70 1.53 3.04
N GLY A 37 6.81 0.83 2.78
CA GLY A 37 6.83 -0.32 1.85
C GLY A 37 6.63 -1.73 2.42
N VAL A 38 6.42 -1.89 3.74
CA VAL A 38 6.49 -3.23 4.37
C VAL A 38 5.13 -3.94 4.45
N GLY A 39 4.01 -3.20 4.43
CA GLY A 39 2.66 -3.78 4.53
C GLY A 39 2.16 -4.42 3.24
N ASP A 40 2.23 -3.70 2.12
CA ASP A 40 1.56 -4.06 0.87
C ASP A 40 2.28 -5.19 0.11
N LYS A 41 3.60 -5.26 0.23
CA LYS A 41 4.39 -6.32 -0.41
C LYS A 41 4.16 -7.68 0.25
N GLU A 42 4.10 -7.71 1.58
CA GLU A 42 3.87 -8.94 2.33
C GLU A 42 2.42 -9.44 2.14
N SER A 43 1.45 -8.53 2.12
CA SER A 43 0.05 -8.88 1.83
C SER A 43 -0.12 -9.42 0.41
N TYR A 44 0.55 -8.81 -0.59
CA TYR A 44 0.53 -9.29 -1.97
C TYR A 44 1.20 -10.67 -2.12
N PHE A 45 2.36 -10.87 -1.49
CA PHE A 45 3.05 -12.16 -1.55
C PHE A 45 2.22 -13.28 -0.88
N LEU A 46 1.50 -12.95 0.19
CA LEU A 46 0.58 -13.88 0.83
C LEU A 46 -0.63 -14.20 -0.06
N TRP A 47 -1.23 -13.17 -0.66
CA TRP A 47 -2.32 -13.32 -1.63
C TRP A 47 -1.90 -14.20 -2.81
N TYR A 48 -0.71 -13.96 -3.38
CA TYR A 48 -0.20 -14.72 -4.52
C TYR A 48 -0.10 -16.23 -4.22
N LYS A 49 0.27 -16.61 -3.00
CA LYS A 49 0.26 -18.03 -2.59
C LYS A 49 -1.15 -18.60 -2.57
N PHE A 50 -2.11 -17.87 -2.01
CA PHE A 50 -3.50 -18.34 -1.94
C PHE A 50 -4.16 -18.37 -3.31
N TYR A 51 -3.77 -17.46 -4.20
CA TYR A 51 -4.23 -17.41 -5.58
C TYR A 51 -3.89 -18.70 -6.36
N GLN A 52 -2.75 -19.33 -6.07
CA GLN A 52 -2.37 -20.61 -6.68
C GLN A 52 -3.23 -21.80 -6.21
N ASP A 53 -3.76 -21.74 -4.98
CA ASP A 53 -4.63 -22.77 -4.40
C ASP A 53 -6.10 -22.61 -4.81
N LEU A 54 -6.49 -21.47 -5.38
CA LEU A 54 -7.89 -21.19 -5.70
C LEU A 54 -8.46 -22.13 -6.78
N PRO A 55 -9.74 -22.55 -6.65
CA PRO A 55 -10.44 -23.27 -7.71
C PRO A 55 -10.45 -22.47 -9.02
N LYS A 56 -10.39 -23.17 -10.16
CA LYS A 56 -10.26 -22.55 -11.50
C LYS A 56 -11.34 -21.49 -11.78
N ILE A 57 -12.58 -21.76 -11.38
CA ILE A 57 -13.75 -20.89 -11.61
C ILE A 57 -13.58 -19.54 -10.88
N HIS A 58 -13.10 -19.55 -9.63
CA HIS A 58 -12.93 -18.33 -8.84
C HIS A 58 -11.62 -17.61 -9.15
N ARG A 59 -10.60 -18.34 -9.61
CA ARG A 59 -9.32 -17.77 -10.03
C ARG A 59 -9.49 -16.78 -11.19
N TYR A 60 -10.23 -17.15 -12.23
CA TYR A 60 -10.44 -16.32 -13.42
C TYR A 60 -11.59 -15.30 -13.29
N SER A 61 -12.30 -15.28 -12.15
CA SER A 61 -13.34 -14.30 -11.88
C SER A 61 -12.88 -13.32 -10.79
N LEU A 62 -13.20 -13.61 -9.53
CA LEU A 62 -12.86 -12.76 -8.39
C LEU A 62 -11.35 -12.70 -8.14
N GLY A 63 -10.64 -13.82 -8.27
CA GLY A 63 -9.20 -13.90 -8.02
C GLY A 63 -8.40 -12.93 -8.90
N GLN A 64 -8.68 -12.90 -10.20
CA GLN A 64 -8.01 -11.99 -11.13
C GLN A 64 -8.32 -10.52 -10.80
N ARG A 65 -9.56 -10.20 -10.42
CA ARG A 65 -9.96 -8.84 -10.04
C ARG A 65 -9.25 -8.39 -8.76
N ILE A 66 -9.12 -9.27 -7.78
CA ILE A 66 -8.40 -9.02 -6.52
C ILE A 66 -6.91 -8.80 -6.80
N ASP A 67 -6.28 -9.64 -7.65
CA ASP A 67 -4.88 -9.48 -8.04
C ASP A 67 -4.63 -8.13 -8.73
N THR A 68 -5.50 -7.73 -9.65
CA THR A 68 -5.42 -6.42 -10.31
C THR A 68 -5.55 -5.28 -9.29
N LEU A 69 -6.50 -5.37 -8.35
CA LEU A 69 -6.68 -4.35 -7.32
C LEU A 69 -5.47 -4.23 -6.39
N PHE A 70 -4.81 -5.33 -6.03
CA PHE A 70 -3.57 -5.28 -5.27
C PHE A 70 -2.49 -4.46 -6.00
N VAL A 71 -2.30 -4.73 -7.29
CA VAL A 71 -1.33 -3.99 -8.12
C VAL A 71 -1.70 -2.51 -8.21
N GLU A 72 -2.98 -2.21 -8.42
CA GLU A 72 -3.47 -0.84 -8.50
C GLU A 72 -3.33 -0.05 -7.17
N VAL A 73 -3.45 -0.71 -6.03
CA VAL A 73 -3.18 -0.11 -4.71
C VAL A 73 -1.70 0.26 -4.60
N ILE A 74 -0.80 -0.69 -4.94
CA ILE A 74 0.65 -0.47 -4.94
C ILE A 74 1.03 0.68 -5.88
N GLU A 75 0.43 0.73 -7.07
CA GLU A 75 0.64 1.80 -8.05
C GLU A 75 0.22 3.16 -7.49
N SER A 76 -0.96 3.25 -6.87
CA SER A 76 -1.49 4.48 -6.29
C SER A 76 -0.59 5.01 -5.16
N ILE A 77 -0.08 4.11 -4.32
CA ILE A 77 0.83 4.44 -3.21
C ILE A 77 2.21 4.85 -3.73
N SER A 78 2.72 4.14 -4.74
CA SER A 78 3.97 4.48 -5.41
C SER A 78 3.89 5.87 -6.02
N ALA A 79 2.83 6.17 -6.79
CA ALA A 79 2.59 7.48 -7.38
C ALA A 79 2.51 8.59 -6.31
N ALA A 80 1.79 8.34 -5.20
CA ALA A 80 1.69 9.28 -4.08
C ALA A 80 3.05 9.62 -3.43
N SER A 81 4.06 8.75 -3.56
CA SER A 81 5.38 8.94 -2.95
C SER A 81 6.23 9.98 -3.68
N PHE A 82 5.93 10.26 -4.95
CA PHE A 82 6.69 11.21 -5.78
C PHE A 82 6.00 12.58 -5.92
N LEU A 83 4.82 12.75 -5.32
CA LEU A 83 3.98 13.94 -5.50
C LEU A 83 4.08 14.92 -4.34
N SER A 84 3.82 16.20 -4.65
CA SER A 84 3.71 17.26 -3.66
C SER A 84 2.53 17.01 -2.70
N PRO A 85 2.50 17.55 -1.47
CA PRO A 85 1.44 17.26 -0.49
C PRO A 85 0.00 17.55 -0.98
N ALA A 86 -0.18 18.56 -1.84
CA ALA A 86 -1.47 18.90 -2.44
C ALA A 86 -1.95 17.86 -3.46
N GLU A 87 -1.03 17.38 -4.28
CA GLU A 87 -1.30 16.36 -5.30
C GLU A 87 -1.29 14.95 -4.69
N LYS A 88 -0.57 14.71 -3.61
CA LYS A 88 -0.48 13.43 -2.90
C LYS A 88 -1.81 13.01 -2.29
N HIS A 89 -2.57 13.97 -1.75
CA HIS A 89 -3.83 13.70 -1.04
C HIS A 89 -4.88 12.93 -1.89
N PRO A 90 -5.21 13.30 -3.14
CA PRO A 90 -6.13 12.51 -3.95
C PRO A 90 -5.63 11.09 -4.26
N TYR A 91 -4.33 10.87 -4.43
CA TYR A 91 -3.78 9.51 -4.66
C TYR A 91 -3.87 8.64 -3.42
N VAL A 92 -3.61 9.19 -2.23
CA VAL A 92 -3.80 8.46 -0.96
C VAL A 92 -5.28 8.10 -0.77
N ARG A 93 -6.21 9.01 -1.07
CA ARG A 93 -7.65 8.71 -1.04
C ARG A 93 -8.05 7.65 -2.06
N LEU A 94 -7.43 7.64 -3.23
CA LEU A 94 -7.65 6.61 -4.24
C LEU A 94 -7.17 5.25 -3.74
N ALA A 95 -5.97 5.17 -3.16
CA ALA A 95 -5.44 3.95 -2.56
C ALA A 95 -6.38 3.40 -1.47
N ILE A 96 -6.90 4.26 -0.59
CA ILE A 96 -7.88 3.87 0.45
C ILE A 96 -9.13 3.25 -0.18
N LYS A 97 -9.74 3.92 -1.18
CA LYS A 97 -10.94 3.40 -1.85
C LYS A 97 -10.70 2.02 -2.49
N LYS A 98 -9.55 1.84 -3.14
CA LYS A 98 -9.17 0.57 -3.75
C LYS A 98 -8.91 -0.51 -2.71
N ALA A 99 -8.24 -0.18 -1.61
CA ALA A 99 -8.01 -1.09 -0.49
C ALA A 99 -9.32 -1.53 0.20
N ASP A 100 -10.30 -0.63 0.33
CA ASP A 100 -11.62 -0.99 0.86
C ASP A 100 -12.39 -1.91 -0.09
N THR A 101 -12.31 -1.64 -1.39
CA THR A 101 -12.90 -2.53 -2.42
C THR A 101 -12.26 -3.92 -2.37
N LEU A 102 -10.94 -3.97 -2.21
CA LEU A 102 -10.17 -5.20 -2.06
C LEU A 102 -10.63 -6.02 -0.85
N ARG A 103 -10.88 -5.38 0.31
CA ARG A 103 -11.41 -6.05 1.52
C ARG A 103 -12.78 -6.66 1.28
N VAL A 104 -13.68 -5.94 0.62
CA VAL A 104 -15.02 -6.44 0.30
C VAL A 104 -14.93 -7.65 -0.64
N LEU A 105 -14.10 -7.60 -1.68
CA LEU A 105 -13.93 -8.74 -2.58
C LEU A 105 -13.30 -9.96 -1.91
N LEU A 106 -12.36 -9.76 -0.97
CA LEU A 106 -11.81 -10.85 -0.16
C LEU A 106 -12.85 -11.46 0.77
N LEU A 107 -13.76 -10.66 1.33
CA LEU A 107 -14.88 -11.15 2.12
C LEU A 107 -15.82 -12.02 1.27
N VAL A 108 -16.21 -11.53 0.08
CA VAL A 108 -17.03 -12.31 -0.86
C VAL A 108 -16.34 -13.62 -1.25
N LEU A 109 -15.03 -13.58 -1.52
CA LEU A 109 -14.26 -14.79 -1.84
C LEU A 109 -14.27 -15.81 -0.68
N TRP A 110 -14.20 -15.32 0.55
CA TRP A 110 -14.34 -16.15 1.74
C TRP A 110 -15.76 -16.72 1.89
N GLU A 111 -16.81 -15.92 1.64
CA GLU A 111 -18.21 -16.39 1.65
C GLU A 111 -18.47 -17.49 0.62
N THR A 112 -17.81 -17.45 -0.54
CA THR A 112 -17.84 -18.55 -1.53
C THR A 112 -17.08 -19.81 -1.10
N LYS A 113 -16.61 -19.89 0.16
CA LYS A 113 -15.83 -20.99 0.75
C LYS A 113 -14.58 -21.38 -0.04
N SER A 114 -14.06 -20.44 -0.82
CA SER A 114 -12.90 -20.68 -1.67
C SER A 114 -11.58 -20.25 -1.03
N LEU A 115 -11.68 -19.60 0.12
CA LEU A 115 -10.56 -19.21 0.95
C LEU A 115 -10.81 -19.74 2.36
N ASP A 116 -9.83 -20.44 2.93
CA ASP A 116 -9.91 -20.94 4.30
C ASP A 116 -9.93 -19.79 5.31
N ASP A 117 -10.62 -19.96 6.44
CA ASP A 117 -10.71 -18.95 7.51
C ASP A 117 -9.33 -18.45 7.96
N LYS A 118 -8.37 -19.37 8.12
CA LYS A 118 -6.99 -19.01 8.51
C LYS A 118 -6.29 -18.14 7.48
N LYS A 119 -6.54 -18.40 6.19
CA LYS A 119 -5.97 -17.64 5.07
C LYS A 119 -6.61 -16.25 5.01
N TYR A 120 -7.93 -16.19 5.16
CA TYR A 120 -8.67 -14.92 5.23
C TYR A 120 -8.19 -14.06 6.40
N ILE A 121 -8.14 -14.59 7.62
CA ILE A 121 -7.68 -13.86 8.82
C ILE A 121 -6.26 -13.32 8.62
N ALA A 122 -5.34 -14.14 8.09
CA ALA A 122 -3.97 -13.72 7.85
C ALA A 122 -3.86 -12.54 6.86
N LEU A 123 -4.68 -12.53 5.80
CA LEU A 123 -4.76 -11.41 4.86
C LEU A 123 -5.43 -10.18 5.48
N SER A 124 -6.53 -10.37 6.19
CA SER A 124 -7.30 -9.28 6.80
C SER A 124 -6.46 -8.50 7.80
N VAL A 125 -5.64 -9.17 8.62
CA VAL A 125 -4.71 -8.48 9.55
C VAL A 125 -3.73 -7.60 8.79
N LYS A 126 -3.14 -8.10 7.69
CA LYS A 126 -2.18 -7.34 6.88
C LYS A 126 -2.83 -6.17 6.15
N LEU A 127 -4.06 -6.33 5.68
CA LEU A 127 -4.83 -5.26 5.06
C LEU A 127 -5.31 -4.23 6.08
N ASP A 128 -5.58 -4.61 7.32
CA ASP A 128 -5.91 -3.68 8.40
C ASP A 128 -4.70 -2.80 8.76
N GLU A 129 -3.51 -3.40 8.90
CA GLU A 129 -2.25 -2.68 9.06
C GLU A 129 -2.02 -1.66 7.93
N ALA A 130 -2.18 -2.09 6.67
CA ALA A 130 -2.06 -1.19 5.51
C ALA A 130 -3.08 -0.04 5.54
N GLY A 131 -4.34 -0.33 5.88
CA GLY A 131 -5.37 0.71 5.95
C GLY A 131 -5.16 1.72 7.07
N LYS A 132 -4.63 1.30 8.23
CA LYS A 132 -4.24 2.21 9.32
C LYS A 132 -3.13 3.17 8.87
N MET A 133 -2.15 2.67 8.13
CA MET A 133 -1.08 3.51 7.58
C MET A 133 -1.62 4.54 6.57
N LEU A 134 -2.46 4.11 5.62
CA LEU A 134 -3.09 4.99 4.64
C LEU A 134 -4.01 6.04 5.31
N GLY A 135 -4.79 5.63 6.31
CA GLY A 135 -5.66 6.52 7.08
C GLY A 135 -4.87 7.58 7.87
N GLY A 136 -3.75 7.18 8.48
CA GLY A 136 -2.84 8.08 9.18
C GLY A 136 -2.31 9.19 8.27
N TRP A 137 -1.91 8.86 7.04
CA TRP A 137 -1.44 9.87 6.09
C TRP A 137 -2.56 10.75 5.58
N ASN A 138 -3.73 10.19 5.27
CA ASN A 138 -4.86 11.00 4.85
C ASN A 138 -5.20 12.06 5.91
N GLY A 139 -5.15 11.69 7.19
CA GLY A 139 -5.30 12.61 8.31
C GLY A 139 -4.18 13.65 8.41
N HIS A 140 -2.92 13.24 8.23
CA HIS A 140 -1.77 14.17 8.24
C HIS A 140 -1.84 15.17 7.08
N LEU A 141 -2.08 14.70 5.86
CA LEU A 141 -2.21 15.52 4.66
C LEU A 141 -3.39 16.49 4.77
N ALA A 142 -4.55 16.03 5.27
CA ALA A 142 -5.69 16.91 5.49
C ALA A 142 -5.36 18.09 6.42
N LYS A 143 -4.63 17.85 7.52
CA LYS A 143 -4.16 18.91 8.43
C LYS A 143 -3.18 19.87 7.75
N THR A 144 -2.20 19.33 7.03
CA THR A 144 -1.22 20.15 6.30
C THR A 144 -1.88 21.05 5.27
N LEU A 145 -2.87 20.54 4.53
CA LEU A 145 -3.63 21.32 3.55
C LEU A 145 -4.51 22.40 4.19
N GLN A 146 -5.09 22.14 5.36
CA GLN A 146 -5.84 23.14 6.13
C GLN A 146 -4.94 24.28 6.63
N GLN A 147 -3.73 23.99 7.10
CA GLN A 147 -2.77 25.01 7.54
C GLN A 147 -2.30 25.92 6.39
N VAL A 148 -2.09 25.35 5.20
CA VAL A 148 -1.74 26.13 4.00
C VAL A 148 -2.87 27.10 3.62
N ARG A 149 -4.14 26.66 3.68
CA ARG A 149 -5.30 27.54 3.46
C ARG A 149 -5.45 28.62 4.54
N GLY A 150 -5.19 28.30 5.82
CA GLY A 150 -5.29 29.26 6.92
C GLY A 150 -4.27 30.41 6.84
N LYS A 151 -3.07 30.17 6.30
CA LYS A 151 -2.04 31.21 6.12
C LYS A 151 -2.34 32.18 4.98
N GLN A 152 -3.12 31.78 3.97
CA GLN A 152 -3.50 32.67 2.87
C GLN A 152 -4.61 33.68 3.25
N ASN A 153 -5.33 33.46 4.36
CA ASN A 153 -6.45 34.30 4.78
C ASN A 153 -6.13 35.30 5.92
N SER A 154 -4.87 35.57 6.25
CA SER A 154 -4.54 36.72 7.11
C SER A 154 -4.49 38.00 6.27
N PRO A 155 -5.35 39.00 6.51
CA PRO A 155 -5.28 40.26 5.81
C PRO A 155 -4.00 40.96 6.24
N ALA A 156 -3.18 41.35 5.27
CA ALA A 156 -2.09 42.30 5.48
C ALA A 156 -2.70 43.53 6.16
N LYS A 157 -2.33 43.78 7.43
CA LYS A 157 -2.68 45.02 8.10
C LYS A 157 -2.19 46.16 7.24
N ALA A 158 -3.13 46.95 6.73
CA ALA A 158 -2.89 48.23 6.10
C ALA A 158 -2.02 49.08 7.05
N GLY A 159 -0.75 49.23 6.69
CA GLY A 159 0.11 50.26 7.24
C GLY A 159 -0.12 51.52 6.41
N GLU A 160 -1.00 52.39 6.90
CA GLU A 160 -1.14 53.75 6.38
C GLU A 160 -0.52 54.69 7.42
N LYS A 161 0.61 55.29 7.05
CA LYS A 161 1.15 56.53 7.59
C LYS A 161 1.79 57.30 6.45
#